data_AF-A0A954MXI4-F1
#
_entry.id   AF-A0A954MXI4-F1
#
_cell.length_a   1.000
_cell.length_b   1.000
_cell.length_c   1.000
_cell.angle_alpha   90.00
_cell.angle_beta   90.00
_cell.angle_gamma   90.00
#
_symmetry.space_group_name_H-M   'P 1'
#
loop_
_entity.id
_entity.type
_entity.pdbx_description
1 polymer ?
#
loop_
_entity_poly.entity_id
_entity_poly.type
_entity_poly.pdbx_seq_one_letter_code
_entity_poly.pdbx_strand_id
1 'polypeptide(L)'
;MQLGIAPYSLEIEYEGRILAIHIPDLETPRCEHCGEPVLDDAANLRISREIRLQLGLLTPEQIRLNRESIGQTQDQLASHLGLPIATLTRWESGHQIQQRAMDRLLRLYFASPEARFVLSNESKLHEPEQVAEIE
;
A
#
# COMPACT_ATOMS: atom_id res chain seq x y z
N MET A 1 19.20 -12.87 -22.58
CA MET A 1 18.59 -12.91 -21.24
C MET A 1 17.63 -14.10 -21.13
N GLN A 2 18.02 -15.12 -20.37
CA GLN A 2 17.20 -16.33 -20.14
C GLN A 2 16.37 -16.14 -18.86
N LEU A 3 15.08 -16.47 -18.90
CA LEU A 3 14.20 -16.46 -17.73
C LEU A 3 14.33 -17.79 -16.97
N GLY A 4 14.23 -17.73 -15.65
CA GLY A 4 14.21 -18.89 -14.77
C GLY A 4 13.15 -18.73 -13.69
N ILE A 5 12.50 -19.84 -13.34
CA ILE A 5 11.54 -19.93 -12.24
C ILE A 5 12.21 -20.72 -11.11
N ALA A 6 12.23 -20.16 -9.91
CA ALA A 6 12.81 -20.81 -8.74
C ALA A 6 12.13 -20.31 -7.45
N PRO A 7 12.20 -21.09 -6.36
CA PRO A 7 11.78 -20.60 -5.06
C PRO A 7 12.68 -19.46 -4.58
N TYR A 8 12.07 -18.43 -4.01
CA TYR A 8 12.75 -17.27 -3.43
C TYR A 8 12.20 -17.03 -2.02
N SER A 9 13.10 -16.79 -1.08
CA SER A 9 12.76 -16.45 0.30
C SER A 9 13.54 -15.22 0.74
N LEU A 10 12.89 -14.38 1.54
CA LEU A 10 13.50 -13.21 2.14
C LEU A 10 12.91 -12.95 3.52
N GLU A 11 13.70 -12.32 4.38
CA GLU A 11 13.22 -11.73 5.63
C GLU A 11 13.07 -10.23 5.45
N ILE A 12 11.94 -9.69 5.90
CA ILE A 12 11.70 -8.25 5.92
C ILE A 12 11.43 -7.80 7.34
N GLU A 13 11.89 -6.59 7.68
CA GLU A 13 11.41 -5.89 8.86
C GLU A 13 10.21 -5.01 8.47
N TYR A 14 9.10 -5.18 9.17
CA TYR A 14 7.89 -4.39 8.98
C TYR A 14 7.29 -4.02 10.34
N GLU A 15 7.28 -2.72 10.64
CA GLU A 15 6.76 -2.15 11.90
C GLU A 15 7.35 -2.84 13.15
N GLY A 16 8.67 -3.04 13.16
CA GLY A 16 9.42 -3.66 14.26
C GLY A 16 9.24 -5.18 14.38
N ARG A 17 8.69 -5.84 13.35
CA ARG A 17 8.54 -7.30 13.29
C ARG A 17 9.29 -7.86 12.10
N ILE A 18 9.99 -8.97 12.29
CA ILE A 18 10.62 -9.72 11.20
C ILE A 18 9.58 -10.70 10.64
N LEU A 19 9.41 -10.70 9.33
CA LEU A 19 8.54 -11.63 8.60
C LEU A 19 9.35 -12.37 7.54
N ALA A 20 9.29 -13.70 7.58
CA ALA A 20 9.82 -14.56 6.53
C ALA A 20 8.79 -14.71 5.41
N ILE A 21 9.16 -14.30 4.21
CA ILE A 21 8.33 -14.36 3.01
C ILE A 21 8.89 -15.48 2.13
N HIS A 22 8.00 -16.32 1.61
CA HIS A 22 8.35 -17.40 0.71
C HIS A 22 7.51 -17.34 -0.56
N ILE A 23 8.18 -17.36 -1.71
CA ILE A 23 7.58 -17.37 -3.04
C ILE A 23 8.10 -18.63 -3.74
N PRO A 24 7.27 -19.66 -3.97
CA PRO A 24 7.74 -20.94 -4.50
C PRO A 24 8.16 -20.89 -5.98
N ASP A 25 7.66 -19.90 -6.72
CA ASP A 25 7.71 -19.82 -8.17
C ASP A 25 8.05 -18.40 -8.67
N LEU A 26 9.10 -17.78 -8.12
CA LEU A 26 9.52 -16.46 -8.57
C LEU A 26 10.21 -16.58 -9.94
N GLU A 27 9.62 -15.93 -10.95
CA GLU A 27 10.22 -15.76 -12.26
C GLU A 27 11.19 -14.58 -12.25
N THR A 28 12.42 -14.81 -12.69
CA THR A 28 13.48 -13.80 -12.75
C THR A 28 14.34 -14.00 -14.01
N PRO A 29 14.84 -12.92 -14.62
CA PRO A 29 15.99 -13.02 -15.50
C PRO A 29 17.20 -13.64 -14.81
N ARG A 30 17.99 -14.40 -15.56
CA ARG A 30 19.29 -14.92 -15.10
C ARG A 30 20.44 -14.12 -15.66
N CYS A 31 21.44 -13.85 -14.82
CA CYS A 31 22.70 -13.24 -15.26
C CYS A 31 23.37 -14.12 -16.32
N GLU A 32 23.78 -13.53 -17.45
CA GLU A 32 24.40 -14.27 -18.56
C GLU A 32 25.81 -14.80 -18.23
N HIS A 33 26.44 -14.26 -17.18
CA HIS A 33 27.79 -14.67 -16.76
C HIS A 33 27.79 -15.78 -15.70
N CYS A 34 26.98 -15.64 -14.65
CA CYS A 34 26.98 -16.57 -13.51
C CYS A 34 25.67 -17.37 -13.34
N GLY A 35 24.60 -17.03 -14.07
CA GLY A 35 23.31 -17.72 -13.98
C GLY A 35 22.44 -17.34 -12.77
N GLU A 36 22.93 -16.45 -11.89
CA GLU A 36 22.24 -16.01 -10.68
C GLU A 36 20.95 -15.23 -11.03
N PRO A 37 19.86 -15.39 -10.27
CA PRO A 37 18.64 -14.61 -10.48
C PRO A 37 18.89 -13.10 -10.30
N VAL A 38 18.35 -12.31 -11.20
CA VAL A 38 18.35 -10.85 -11.16
C VAL A 38 16.93 -10.39 -10.81
N LEU A 39 16.78 -9.64 -9.73
CA LEU A 39 15.49 -9.06 -9.32
C LEU A 39 15.20 -7.82 -10.16
N ASP A 40 14.54 -8.02 -11.29
CA ASP A 40 14.03 -6.96 -12.15
C ASP A 40 12.73 -6.36 -11.59
N ASP A 41 12.15 -5.39 -12.31
CA ASP A 41 10.92 -4.73 -11.87
C ASP A 41 9.75 -5.71 -11.70
N ALA A 42 9.63 -6.71 -12.58
CA ALA A 42 8.58 -7.72 -12.50
C ALA A 42 8.72 -8.59 -11.24
N ALA A 43 9.93 -9.05 -10.95
CA ALA A 43 10.24 -9.81 -9.74
C ALA A 43 9.99 -8.98 -8.48
N ASN A 44 10.43 -7.72 -8.46
CA ASN A 44 10.20 -6.81 -7.34
C ASN A 44 8.71 -6.55 -7.10
N LEU A 45 7.91 -6.35 -8.16
CA LEU A 45 6.46 -6.22 -8.04
C LEU A 45 5.81 -7.49 -7.49
N ARG A 46 6.25 -8.68 -7.95
CA ARG A 46 5.76 -9.97 -7.44
C ARG A 46 6.09 -10.16 -5.96
N ILE A 47 7.31 -9.87 -5.54
CA ILE A 47 7.74 -9.91 -4.13
C ILE A 47 6.91 -8.94 -3.29
N SER A 48 6.81 -7.70 -3.74
CA SER A 48 6.06 -6.63 -3.08
C SER A 48 4.57 -6.97 -2.91
N ARG A 49 3.98 -7.65 -3.91
CA ARG A 49 2.61 -8.18 -3.84
C ARG A 49 2.48 -9.29 -2.80
N GLU A 50 3.38 -10.26 -2.79
CA GLU A 50 3.35 -11.37 -1.83
C GLU A 50 3.46 -10.87 -0.39
N ILE A 51 4.37 -9.92 -0.15
CA ILE A 51 4.53 -9.28 1.17
C ILE A 51 3.20 -8.70 1.66
N ARG A 52 2.49 -7.95 0.81
CA ARG A 52 1.21 -7.35 1.20
C ARG A 52 0.13 -8.40 1.48
N LEU A 53 0.08 -9.47 0.68
CA LEU A 53 -0.85 -10.57 0.91
C LEU A 53 -0.62 -11.21 2.28
N GLN A 54 0.63 -11.52 2.62
CA GLN A 54 0.98 -12.12 3.92
C GLN A 54 0.76 -11.15 5.09
N LEU A 55 0.94 -9.84 4.88
CA LEU A 55 0.65 -8.82 5.89
C LEU A 55 -0.84 -8.47 6.03
N GLY A 56 -1.69 -8.92 5.08
CA GLY A 56 -3.11 -8.58 5.01
C GLY A 56 -3.40 -7.14 4.57
N LEU A 57 -2.47 -6.54 3.81
CA LEU A 57 -2.55 -5.15 3.33
C LEU A 57 -3.22 -5.07 1.96
N LEU A 58 -3.78 -3.91 1.62
CA LEU A 58 -4.29 -3.62 0.27
C LEU A 58 -3.15 -3.68 -0.75
N THR A 59 -3.35 -4.40 -1.85
CA THR A 59 -2.40 -4.41 -2.98
C THR A 59 -2.44 -3.07 -3.75
N PRO A 60 -1.40 -2.77 -4.56
CA PRO A 60 -1.39 -1.57 -5.39
C PRO A 60 -2.64 -1.45 -6.28
N GLU A 61 -3.08 -2.56 -6.86
CA GLU A 61 -4.29 -2.63 -7.69
C GLU A 61 -5.54 -2.39 -6.87
N GLN A 62 -5.63 -2.92 -5.65
CA GLN A 62 -6.77 -2.68 -4.78
C GLN A 62 -6.88 -1.19 -4.39
N ILE A 63 -5.76 -0.54 -4.05
CA ILE A 63 -5.75 0.91 -3.75
C ILE A 63 -6.24 1.70 -4.96
N ARG A 64 -5.67 1.44 -6.14
CA ARG A 64 -6.04 2.11 -7.39
C ARG A 64 -7.51 1.90 -7.76
N LEU A 65 -7.98 0.65 -7.74
CA LEU A 65 -9.37 0.32 -8.12
C LEU A 65 -10.40 0.91 -7.15
N ASN A 66 -10.13 0.89 -5.84
CA ASN A 66 -11.05 1.52 -4.88
C ASN A 66 -11.10 3.04 -5.07
N ARG A 67 -9.95 3.70 -5.31
CA ARG A 67 -9.90 5.13 -5.64
C ARG A 67 -10.67 5.46 -6.92
N GLU A 68 -10.45 4.68 -7.98
CA GLU A 68 -11.14 4.86 -9.26
C GLU A 68 -12.65 4.62 -9.13
N SER A 69 -13.09 3.65 -8.32
CA SER A 69 -14.51 3.35 -8.12
C SER A 69 -15.31 4.48 -7.46
N ILE A 70 -14.64 5.36 -6.71
CA ILE A 70 -15.24 6.55 -6.11
C ILE A 70 -14.98 7.82 -6.94
N GLY A 71 -14.44 7.67 -8.16
CA GLY A 71 -14.24 8.76 -9.12
C GLY A 71 -13.13 9.75 -8.76
N GLN A 72 -12.19 9.37 -7.88
CA GLN A 72 -11.14 10.29 -7.42
C GLN A 72 -9.83 10.15 -8.19
N THR A 73 -9.14 11.28 -8.38
CA THR A 73 -7.75 11.32 -8.86
C THR A 73 -6.78 11.00 -7.72
N GLN A 74 -5.52 10.66 -8.05
CA GLN A 74 -4.47 10.49 -7.05
C GLN A 74 -4.26 11.76 -6.20
N ASP A 75 -4.33 12.94 -6.83
CA ASP A 75 -4.20 14.23 -6.15
C ASP A 75 -5.30 14.41 -5.08
N GLN A 76 -6.57 14.18 -5.46
CA GLN A 76 -7.70 14.28 -4.53
C GLN A 76 -7.57 13.34 -3.34
N LEU A 77 -7.25 12.06 -3.58
CA LEU A 77 -7.07 11.10 -2.49
C LEU A 77 -5.89 11.49 -1.59
N ALA A 78 -4.74 11.86 -2.18
CA ALA A 78 -3.57 12.27 -1.42
C ALA A 78 -3.85 13.52 -0.57
N SER A 79 -4.55 14.51 -1.13
CA SER A 79 -4.95 15.72 -0.43
C SER A 79 -5.89 15.42 0.74
N HIS A 80 -6.93 14.61 0.54
CA HIS A 80 -7.89 14.27 1.60
C HIS A 80 -7.25 13.45 2.73
N LEU A 81 -6.29 12.58 2.40
CA LEU A 81 -5.58 11.79 3.40
C LEU A 81 -4.40 12.55 4.05
N GLY A 82 -4.11 13.79 3.61
CA GLY A 82 -3.00 14.60 4.13
C GLY A 82 -1.62 14.02 3.78
N LEU A 83 -1.46 13.39 2.62
CA LEU A 83 -0.24 12.71 2.18
C LEU A 83 0.40 13.46 1.01
N PRO A 84 1.73 13.41 0.86
CA PRO A 84 2.36 13.77 -0.41
C PRO A 84 1.88 12.84 -1.54
N ILE A 85 1.52 13.41 -2.70
CA ILE A 85 1.05 12.63 -3.86
C ILE A 85 2.04 11.54 -4.29
N ALA A 86 3.35 11.83 -4.20
CA ALA A 86 4.41 10.87 -4.52
C ALA A 86 4.35 9.59 -3.65
N THR A 87 3.85 9.70 -2.42
CA THR A 87 3.64 8.53 -1.54
C THR A 87 2.52 7.65 -2.09
N LEU A 88 1.39 8.23 -2.48
CA LEU A 88 0.29 7.48 -3.08
C LEU A 88 0.70 6.86 -4.42
N THR A 89 1.45 7.57 -5.26
CA THR A 89 2.00 7.03 -6.51
C THR A 89 2.89 5.81 -6.26
N ARG A 90 3.74 5.84 -5.22
CA ARG A 90 4.58 4.68 -4.86
C ARG A 90 3.77 3.50 -4.31
N TRP A 91 2.66 3.75 -3.61
CA TRP A 91 1.76 2.68 -3.16
C TRP A 91 1.03 2.03 -4.34
N GLU A 92 0.43 2.84 -5.24
CA GLU A 92 -0.32 2.33 -6.41
C GLU A 92 0.58 1.70 -7.48
N SER A 93 1.88 2.00 -7.48
CA SER A 93 2.87 1.33 -8.34
C SER A 93 3.61 0.18 -7.64
N GLY A 94 3.34 -0.11 -6.36
CA GLY A 94 3.97 -1.20 -5.63
C GLY A 94 5.40 -0.94 -5.13
N HIS A 95 6.02 0.19 -5.47
CA HIS A 95 7.39 0.55 -5.06
C HIS A 95 7.54 0.85 -3.55
N GLN A 96 6.44 1.11 -2.84
CA GLN A 96 6.48 1.32 -1.39
C GLN A 96 5.29 0.61 -0.72
N ILE A 97 5.57 -0.16 0.33
CA ILE A 97 4.55 -0.77 1.19
C ILE A 97 4.03 0.29 2.18
N GLN A 98 2.71 0.38 2.29
CA GLN A 98 2.05 1.25 3.25
C GLN A 98 2.12 0.69 4.69
N GLN A 99 2.12 1.59 5.67
CA GLN A 99 1.97 1.24 7.08
C GLN A 99 0.56 0.70 7.37
N ARG A 100 0.41 -0.11 8.43
CA ARG A 100 -0.90 -0.70 8.82
C ARG A 100 -1.91 0.37 9.19
N ALA A 101 -1.48 1.41 9.88
CA ALA A 101 -2.35 2.53 10.23
C ALA A 101 -2.94 3.19 8.97
N MET A 102 -2.10 3.34 7.94
CA MET A 102 -2.48 3.97 6.69
C MET A 102 -3.32 3.06 5.80
N ASP A 103 -3.06 1.74 5.82
CA ASP A 103 -3.93 0.74 5.22
C ASP A 103 -5.35 0.77 5.80
N ARG A 104 -5.46 0.88 7.14
CA ARG A 104 -6.75 1.04 7.82
C ARG A 104 -7.46 2.33 7.42
N LEU A 105 -6.73 3.44 7.33
CA LEU A 105 -7.28 4.72 6.90
C LEU A 105 -7.81 4.64 5.46
N LEU A 106 -7.06 4.04 4.54
CA LEU A 106 -7.50 3.79 3.17
C LEU A 106 -8.80 2.98 3.13
N ARG A 107 -8.87 1.89 3.90
CA ARG A 107 -10.08 1.05 3.99
C ARG A 107 -11.28 1.84 4.51
N LEU A 108 -11.11 2.60 5.59
CA LEU A 108 -12.15 3.46 6.14
C LEU A 108 -12.64 4.48 5.11
N TYR A 109 -11.69 5.17 4.47
CA TYR A 109 -11.96 6.19 3.47
C TYR A 109 -12.71 5.62 2.25
N PHE A 110 -12.32 4.44 1.75
CA PHE A 110 -13.02 3.80 0.63
C PHE A 110 -14.41 3.29 1.02
N ALA A 111 -14.57 2.80 2.25
CA ALA A 111 -15.84 2.21 2.70
C ALA A 111 -16.91 3.23 3.15
N SER A 112 -16.53 4.40 3.68
CA SER A 112 -17.47 5.34 4.28
C SER A 112 -17.51 6.70 3.56
N PRO A 113 -18.66 7.09 2.96
CA PRO A 113 -18.88 8.45 2.47
C PRO A 113 -18.68 9.51 3.56
N GLU A 114 -19.07 9.24 4.79
CA GLU A 114 -18.93 10.15 5.94
C GLU A 114 -17.46 10.39 6.26
N ALA A 115 -16.63 9.34 6.26
CA ALA A 115 -15.19 9.48 6.43
C ALA A 115 -14.57 10.32 5.30
N ARG A 116 -15.01 10.14 4.05
CA ARG A 116 -14.57 10.99 2.93
C ARG A 116 -14.96 12.44 3.10
N PHE A 117 -16.17 12.70 3.60
CA PHE A 117 -16.64 14.04 3.90
C PHE A 117 -15.79 14.69 5.00
N VAL A 118 -15.59 14.00 6.13
CA VAL A 118 -14.80 14.49 7.27
C VAL A 118 -13.34 14.73 6.91
N LEU A 119 -12.77 13.91 6.02
CA LEU A 119 -11.38 14.05 5.57
C LEU A 119 -11.23 14.95 4.34
N SER A 120 -12.33 15.47 3.78
CA SER A 120 -12.25 16.44 2.69
C SER A 120 -11.68 17.77 3.20
N ASN A 121 -11.06 18.53 2.31
CA ASN A 121 -10.48 19.85 2.64
C ASN A 121 -11.52 20.88 3.15
N GLU A 122 -12.81 20.58 3.05
CA GLU A 122 -13.91 21.45 3.45
C GLU A 122 -14.40 21.19 4.88
N SER A 123 -14.01 20.07 5.48
CA SER A 123 -14.48 19.70 6.82
C SER A 123 -13.60 20.29 7.91
N LYS A 124 -14.23 20.95 8.89
CA LYS A 124 -13.63 21.24 10.19
C LYS A 124 -14.17 20.20 11.17
N LEU A 125 -13.28 19.48 11.85
CA LEU A 125 -13.69 18.75 13.04
C LEU A 125 -14.30 19.78 14.01
N HIS A 126 -15.59 19.65 14.30
CA HIS A 126 -16.21 20.47 15.34
C HIS A 126 -15.54 20.12 16.67
N GLU A 127 -14.99 21.12 17.34
CA GLU A 127 -14.61 20.98 18.74
C GLU A 127 -15.86 20.54 19.51
N PRO A 128 -15.76 19.53 20.40
CA PRO A 128 -16.89 19.19 21.24
C PRO A 128 -17.31 20.44 22.02
N GLU A 129 -18.57 20.85 21.86
CA GLU A 129 -19.16 21.90 22.70
C GLU A 129 -18.89 21.53 24.15
N GLN A 130 -18.31 22.47 24.91
CA GLN A 130 -18.03 22.30 26.33
C GLN A 130 -19.31 21.79 27.00
N VAL A 131 -19.27 20.52 27.45
CA VAL A 131 -20.35 19.93 28.21
C VAL A 131 -20.48 20.80 29.45
N ALA A 132 -21.52 21.64 29.51
CA ALA A 132 -21.80 22.47 30.66
C ALA A 132 -21.83 21.56 31.88
N GLU A 133 -20.96 21.85 32.87
CA GLU A 133 -21.03 21.22 34.18
C GLU A 133 -22.45 21.47 34.72
N ILE A 134 -23.23 20.40 34.80
CA ILE A 134 -24.51 20.42 35.49
C ILE A 134 -24.15 20.36 36.98
N GLU A 135 -24.21 21.51 37.65
CA GLU A 135 -24.13 21.65 39.11
C GLU A 135 -25.28 20.91 39.82
#